data_AF-A0A3D3AP27-F1
#
_entry.id   AF-A0A3D3AP27-F1
#
_cell.length_a   1.000
_cell.length_b   1.000
_cell.length_c   1.000
_cell.angle_alpha   90.00
_cell.angle_beta   90.00
_cell.angle_gamma   90.00
#
_symmetry.space_group_name_H-M   'P 1'
#
loop_
_entity.id
_entity.type
_entity.pdbx_description
1 polymer ?
#
loop_
_entity_poly.entity_id
_entity_poly.type
_entity_poly.pdbx_seq_one_letter_code
_entity_poly.pdbx_strand_id
1 'polypeptide(L)'
;MNKETNNKGKVIQVIGPVVDVEFGESAMPAIGGALAIEIGDKKIIFEIKSVLNEFERKDIFDIQDDIENAVEKPDFPFPLTILTAFLIVFTAVFILKRKKLKKESLKTAIDFFNEVIHKIQPESFFEDLTLAFKIYVEKKFNVRILGKTSLEIIGEAKKIEQLKESREKLKKWLDFLDLCKYARYKASKEQMEERIEDLKAFVNEWERGA
;
A
#
# COMPACT_ATOMS: atom_id res chain seq x y z
N MET A 1 -55.10 48.37 48.03
CA MET A 1 -54.79 49.78 47.68
C MET A 1 -53.35 49.79 47.20
N ASN A 2 -53.12 49.66 45.89
CA ASN A 2 -51.76 49.56 45.34
C ASN A 2 -51.15 50.96 45.30
N LYS A 3 -50.09 51.14 46.08
CA LYS A 3 -49.32 52.38 46.16
C LYS A 3 -48.42 52.44 44.93
N GLU A 4 -48.76 53.27 43.95
CA GLU A 4 -47.86 53.55 42.82
C GLU A 4 -46.61 54.28 43.35
N THR A 5 -45.48 53.59 43.41
CA THR A 5 -44.18 54.19 43.67
C THR A 5 -43.59 54.62 42.32
N ASN A 6 -43.45 55.93 42.10
CA ASN A 6 -42.90 56.51 40.86
C ASN A 6 -41.37 56.37 40.80
N ASN A 7 -40.89 55.14 40.91
CA ASN A 7 -39.46 54.82 40.84
C ASN A 7 -39.09 54.66 39.36
N LYS A 8 -38.19 55.50 38.87
CA LYS A 8 -37.70 55.47 37.49
C LYS A 8 -36.40 54.68 37.43
N GLY A 9 -36.30 53.78 36.45
CA GLY A 9 -35.08 53.03 36.13
C GLY A 9 -34.56 53.37 34.74
N LYS A 10 -33.32 52.98 34.43
CA LYS A 10 -32.69 53.18 33.11
C LYS A 10 -32.57 51.84 32.41
N VAL A 11 -33.05 51.74 31.17
CA VAL A 11 -32.84 50.53 30.35
C VAL A 11 -31.35 50.43 29.99
N ILE A 12 -30.71 49.33 30.34
CA ILE A 12 -29.30 49.06 30.03
C ILE A 12 -29.20 48.23 28.75
N GLN A 13 -30.07 47.23 28.61
CA GLN A 13 -29.98 46.24 27.55
C GLN A 13 -31.34 45.67 27.17
N VAL A 14 -31.50 45.34 25.89
CA VAL A 14 -32.66 44.65 25.33
C VAL A 14 -32.15 43.44 24.55
N ILE A 15 -32.54 42.23 24.97
CA ILE A 15 -32.25 40.98 24.27
C ILE A 15 -33.58 40.29 23.95
N GLY A 16 -34.09 40.50 22.74
CA GLY A 16 -35.38 39.95 22.32
C GLY A 16 -36.52 40.43 23.23
N PRO A 17 -37.33 39.53 23.83
CA PRO A 17 -38.41 39.91 24.75
C PRO A 17 -37.92 40.27 26.17
N VAL A 18 -36.62 40.11 26.48
CA VAL A 18 -36.05 40.38 27.79
C VAL A 18 -35.42 41.78 27.80
N VAL A 19 -35.75 42.56 28.84
CA VAL A 19 -35.27 43.93 29.02
C VAL A 19 -34.66 44.07 30.40
N ASP A 20 -33.38 44.45 30.43
CA ASP A 20 -32.66 44.71 31.67
C ASP A 20 -32.72 46.20 32.01
N VAL A 21 -33.20 46.50 33.21
CA VAL A 21 -33.43 47.86 33.70
C VAL A 21 -32.69 48.06 35.03
N GLU A 22 -31.86 49.08 35.08
CA GLU A 22 -31.14 49.51 36.27
C GLU A 22 -32.02 50.38 37.17
N PHE A 23 -32.06 50.07 38.46
CA PHE A 23 -32.65 50.91 39.50
C PHE A 23 -31.58 51.22 40.55
N GLY A 24 -31.64 52.42 41.15
CA GLY A 24 -30.79 52.72 42.31
C GLY A 24 -31.14 51.82 43.51
N GLU A 25 -30.17 51.57 44.39
CA GLU A 25 -30.28 50.58 45.49
C GLU A 25 -31.54 50.72 46.35
N SER A 26 -32.02 51.95 46.58
CA SER A 26 -33.21 52.22 47.40
C SER A 26 -34.55 52.18 46.65
N ALA A 27 -34.53 51.90 45.34
CA ALA A 27 -35.68 51.99 44.44
C ALA A 27 -35.97 50.68 43.68
N MET A 28 -35.32 49.57 44.06
CA MET A 28 -35.50 48.23 43.48
C MET A 28 -36.97 47.78 43.53
N PRO A 29 -37.59 47.46 42.38
CA PRO A 29 -38.96 46.98 42.35
C PRO A 29 -39.04 45.50 42.75
N ALA A 30 -40.19 45.08 43.26
CA ALA A 30 -40.39 43.70 43.70
C ALA A 30 -40.53 42.73 42.50
N ILE A 31 -40.02 41.51 42.65
CA ILE A 31 -40.24 40.40 41.71
C ILE A 31 -41.74 40.12 41.61
N GLY A 32 -42.24 39.90 40.40
CA GLY A 32 -43.67 39.76 40.09
C GLY A 32 -44.43 41.09 39.98
N GLY A 33 -43.76 42.23 40.19
CA GLY A 33 -44.30 43.55 39.91
C GLY A 33 -44.37 43.85 38.40
N ALA A 34 -45.14 44.89 38.05
CA ALA A 34 -45.25 45.37 36.68
C ALA A 34 -44.42 46.65 36.48
N LEU A 35 -43.63 46.70 35.41
CA LEU A 35 -42.87 47.85 34.99
C LEU A 35 -43.42 48.39 33.67
N ALA A 36 -43.82 49.66 33.65
CA ALA A 36 -44.24 50.32 32.41
C ALA A 36 -43.07 51.09 31.79
N ILE A 37 -42.81 50.84 30.51
CA ILE A 37 -41.84 51.56 29.70
C ILE A 37 -42.61 52.30 28.60
N GLU A 38 -42.42 53.62 28.54
CA GLU A 38 -43.00 54.48 27.51
C GLU A 38 -41.98 54.67 26.39
N ILE A 39 -42.37 54.30 25.17
CA ILE A 39 -41.56 54.43 23.95
C ILE A 39 -42.39 55.22 22.93
N GLY A 40 -42.10 56.52 22.81
CA GLY A 40 -42.91 57.45 22.01
C GLY A 40 -44.35 57.49 22.51
N ASP A 41 -45.32 57.21 21.64
CA ASP A 41 -46.76 57.20 21.97
C ASP A 41 -47.26 55.84 22.50
N LYS A 42 -46.37 54.86 22.69
CA LYS A 42 -46.73 53.50 23.11
C LYS A 42 -46.25 53.21 24.53
N LYS A 43 -47.12 52.62 25.33
CA LYS A 43 -46.81 52.11 26.67
C LYS A 43 -46.75 50.59 26.66
N ILE A 44 -45.60 50.02 27.02
CA ILE A 44 -45.38 48.58 27.11
C ILE A 44 -45.22 48.20 28.58
N ILE A 45 -45.85 47.12 29.01
CA ILE A 45 -45.82 46.63 30.40
C ILE A 45 -45.01 45.34 30.44
N PHE A 46 -43.99 45.31 31.29
CA PHE A 46 -43.14 44.15 31.57
C PHE A 46 -43.43 43.62 32.97
N GLU A 47 -43.36 42.30 33.12
CA GLU A 47 -43.38 41.63 34.43
C GLU A 47 -41.94 41.43 34.92
N ILE A 48 -41.64 41.80 36.16
CA ILE A 48 -40.29 41.68 36.72
C ILE A 48 -40.05 40.21 37.10
N LYS A 49 -39.18 39.53 36.36
CA LYS A 49 -38.84 38.11 36.62
C LYS A 49 -37.73 37.91 37.64
N SER A 50 -36.72 38.76 37.65
CA SER A 50 -35.54 38.60 38.52
C SER A 50 -34.91 39.95 38.86
N VAL A 51 -34.16 39.98 39.96
CA VAL A 51 -33.37 41.12 40.44
C VAL A 51 -31.92 40.65 40.58
N LEU A 52 -30.98 41.37 39.96
CA LEU A 52 -29.53 41.11 39.99
C LEU A 52 -28.84 42.23 40.76
N ASN A 53 -27.95 41.88 41.70
CA ASN A 53 -27.33 42.85 42.61
C ASN A 53 -25.93 43.32 42.18
N GLU A 54 -25.27 42.69 41.19
CA GLU A 54 -23.91 43.08 40.79
C GLU A 54 -23.54 42.53 39.38
N PHE A 55 -23.08 43.41 38.48
CA PHE A 55 -22.54 43.03 37.16
C PHE A 55 -21.01 42.86 37.24
N GLU A 56 -20.50 41.84 37.94
CA GLU A 56 -19.09 41.44 37.76
C GLU A 56 -18.94 40.70 36.41
N ARG A 57 -18.47 41.39 35.37
CA ARG A 57 -17.99 40.72 34.15
C ARG A 57 -16.60 40.16 34.39
N LYS A 58 -16.51 38.88 34.77
CA LYS A 58 -15.23 38.14 34.86
C LYS A 58 -14.83 37.36 33.60
N ASP A 59 -15.61 37.48 32.51
CA ASP A 59 -15.39 36.69 31.31
C ASP A 59 -15.08 37.57 30.07
N ILE A 60 -13.97 38.32 30.12
CA ILE A 60 -13.31 38.73 28.87
C ILE A 60 -12.31 37.62 28.55
N PHE A 61 -12.76 36.63 27.78
CA PHE A 61 -11.88 35.60 27.21
C PHE A 61 -11.08 36.24 26.07
N ASP A 62 -9.79 36.46 26.30
CA ASP A 62 -8.87 36.91 25.26
C ASP A 62 -8.45 35.69 24.41
N ILE A 63 -8.86 35.67 23.14
CA ILE A 63 -8.69 34.52 22.22
C ILE A 63 -7.19 34.21 21.97
N GLN A 64 -6.32 35.17 22.23
CA GLN A 64 -4.90 35.09 21.89
C GLN A 64 -4.13 34.08 22.76
N ASP A 65 -4.44 33.97 24.06
CA ASP A 65 -3.69 33.13 25.01
C ASP A 65 -4.00 31.63 24.87
N ASP A 66 -5.20 31.29 24.35
CA ASP A 66 -5.62 29.90 24.17
C ASP A 66 -5.07 29.28 22.88
N ILE A 67 -4.67 30.07 21.86
CA ILE A 67 -4.13 29.52 20.61
C ILE A 67 -2.73 28.92 20.81
N GLU A 68 -1.89 29.52 21.67
CA GLU A 68 -0.56 28.98 21.96
C GLU A 68 -0.61 27.66 22.74
N ASN A 69 -1.65 27.47 23.55
CA ASN A 69 -1.86 26.26 24.34
C ASN A 69 -2.72 25.20 23.62
N ALA A 70 -3.48 25.58 22.58
CA ALA A 70 -4.34 24.67 21.80
C ALA A 70 -3.59 23.80 20.77
N VAL A 71 -2.26 23.90 20.66
CA VAL A 71 -1.47 22.93 19.89
C VAL A 71 -1.28 21.68 20.76
N GLU A 72 -2.37 20.95 20.99
CA GLU A 72 -2.34 19.63 21.59
C GLU A 72 -1.45 18.74 20.70
N LYS A 73 -0.33 18.27 21.26
CA LYS A 73 0.48 17.24 20.60
C LYS A 73 -0.37 15.99 20.48
N PRO A 74 -0.51 15.40 19.28
CA PRO A 74 -1.30 14.19 19.13
C PRO A 74 -0.64 13.05 19.91
N ASP A 75 -1.27 12.64 21.00
CA ASP A 75 -0.80 11.57 21.87
C ASP A 75 -1.21 10.23 21.24
N PHE A 76 -0.44 9.80 20.24
CA PHE A 76 -0.68 8.51 19.60
C PHE A 76 -0.33 7.39 20.58
N PRO A 77 -1.25 6.47 20.90
CA PRO A 77 -0.97 5.43 21.87
C PRO A 77 0.18 4.55 21.38
N PHE A 78 1.18 4.36 22.23
CA PHE A 78 2.37 3.53 21.99
C PHE A 78 2.10 2.18 21.28
N PRO A 79 1.01 1.41 21.56
CA PRO A 79 0.77 0.18 20.82
C PRO A 79 0.46 0.39 19.33
N LEU A 80 -0.21 1.48 18.93
CA LEU A 80 -0.50 1.75 17.52
C LEU A 80 0.75 2.15 16.73
N THR A 81 1.68 2.89 17.34
CA THR A 81 2.94 3.27 16.69
C THR A 81 3.85 2.06 16.47
N ILE A 82 3.88 1.12 17.42
CA ILE A 82 4.61 -0.15 17.27
C ILE A 82 4.00 -0.99 16.14
N LEU A 83 2.66 -1.05 16.06
CA LEU A 83 1.96 -1.81 15.02
C LEU A 83 2.22 -1.24 13.61
N THR A 84 2.16 0.08 13.45
CA THR A 84 2.44 0.73 12.15
C THR A 84 3.89 0.54 11.73
N ALA A 85 4.85 0.63 12.66
CA ALA A 85 6.26 0.35 12.39
C ALA A 85 6.46 -1.10 11.90
N PHE A 86 5.82 -2.08 12.54
CA PHE A 86 5.90 -3.48 12.11
C PHE A 86 5.29 -3.69 10.72
N LEU A 87 4.16 -3.04 10.42
CA LEU A 87 3.49 -3.13 9.13
C LEU A 87 4.36 -2.54 8.00
N ILE A 88 5.05 -1.43 8.26
CA ILE A 88 6.02 -0.83 7.31
C ILE A 88 7.17 -1.79 7.04
N VAL A 89 7.78 -2.36 8.08
CA VAL A 89 8.88 -3.32 7.93
C VAL A 89 8.43 -4.57 7.18
N PHE A 90 7.28 -5.14 7.54
CA PHE A 90 6.71 -6.30 6.85
C PHE A 90 6.45 -6.02 5.37
N THR A 91 5.87 -4.86 5.07
CA THR A 91 5.60 -4.45 3.69
C THR A 91 6.89 -4.25 2.89
N ALA A 92 7.90 -3.63 3.49
CA ALA A 92 9.23 -3.50 2.87
C ALA A 92 9.86 -4.86 2.58
N VAL A 93 9.85 -5.79 3.53
CA VAL A 93 10.35 -7.17 3.34
C VAL A 93 9.58 -7.89 2.24
N PHE A 94 8.26 -7.77 2.20
CA PHE A 94 7.42 -8.37 1.17
C PHE A 94 7.75 -7.83 -0.23
N ILE A 95 7.93 -6.52 -0.37
CA ILE A 95 8.34 -5.87 -1.63
C ILE A 95 9.72 -6.34 -2.05
N LEU A 96 10.69 -6.39 -1.14
CA LEU A 96 12.05 -6.85 -1.43
C LEU A 96 12.07 -8.32 -1.89
N LYS A 97 11.32 -9.21 -1.23
CA LYS A 97 11.15 -10.60 -1.65
C LYS A 97 10.52 -10.69 -3.04
N ARG A 98 9.46 -9.92 -3.32
CA ARG A 98 8.84 -9.86 -4.66
C ARG A 98 9.80 -9.36 -5.72
N LYS A 99 10.61 -8.33 -5.44
CA LYS A 99 11.63 -7.83 -6.37
C LYS A 99 12.71 -8.88 -6.66
N LYS A 100 13.15 -9.63 -5.64
CA LYS A 100 14.11 -10.74 -5.83
C LYS A 100 13.53 -11.84 -6.74
N LEU A 101 12.30 -12.27 -6.48
CA LEU A 101 11.61 -13.26 -7.32
C LEU A 101 11.43 -12.75 -8.76
N LYS A 102 11.06 -11.48 -8.94
CA LYS A 102 11.01 -10.84 -10.27
C LYS A 102 12.37 -10.80 -10.95
N LYS A 103 13.46 -10.54 -10.21
CA LYS A 103 14.83 -10.54 -10.75
C LYS A 103 15.24 -11.94 -11.21
N GLU A 104 14.86 -12.97 -10.47
CA GLU A 104 15.07 -14.37 -10.87
C GLU A 104 14.22 -14.78 -12.08
N SER A 105 12.99 -14.25 -12.20
CA SER A 105 12.15 -14.47 -13.39
C SER A 105 12.57 -13.62 -14.61
N LEU A 106 13.23 -12.48 -14.39
CA LEU A 106 13.77 -11.60 -15.43
C LEU A 106 15.10 -12.09 -16.00
N LYS A 107 15.74 -13.10 -15.41
CA LYS A 107 16.88 -13.77 -16.04
C LYS A 107 16.43 -14.32 -17.39
N THR A 108 17.05 -13.81 -18.45
CA THR A 108 16.80 -14.25 -19.83
C THR A 108 17.10 -15.75 -19.93
N ALA A 109 16.46 -16.45 -20.87
CA ALA A 109 16.73 -17.87 -21.10
C ALA A 109 18.23 -18.15 -21.28
N ILE A 110 18.95 -17.23 -21.95
CA ILE A 110 20.40 -17.32 -22.15
C ILE A 110 21.24 -17.08 -20.89
N ASP A 111 20.83 -16.16 -20.02
CA ASP A 111 21.53 -15.90 -18.74
C ASP A 111 21.46 -17.14 -17.83
N PHE A 112 20.29 -17.78 -17.80
CA PHE A 112 20.09 -19.05 -17.10
C PHE A 112 20.98 -20.15 -17.70
N PHE A 113 21.00 -20.28 -19.03
CA PHE A 113 21.81 -21.28 -19.72
C PHE A 113 23.30 -21.16 -19.39
N ASN A 114 23.85 -19.96 -19.49
CA ASN A 114 25.26 -19.70 -19.18
C ASN A 114 25.60 -20.06 -17.72
N GLU A 115 24.72 -19.74 -16.76
CA GLU A 115 24.93 -20.10 -15.37
C GLU A 115 24.93 -21.61 -15.13
N VAL A 116 24.05 -22.35 -15.80
CA VAL A 116 23.91 -23.80 -15.61
C VAL A 116 25.04 -24.57 -16.26
N ILE A 117 25.49 -24.18 -17.46
CA ILE A 117 26.58 -24.87 -18.18
C ILE A 117 27.87 -24.92 -17.36
N HIS A 118 28.18 -23.88 -16.58
CA HIS A 118 29.36 -23.86 -15.71
C HIS A 118 29.25 -24.74 -14.45
N LYS A 119 28.03 -25.16 -14.08
CA LYS A 119 27.76 -25.92 -12.85
C LYS A 119 27.60 -27.43 -13.10
N ILE A 120 27.62 -27.87 -14.35
CA ILE A 120 27.42 -29.27 -14.73
C ILE A 120 28.52 -30.14 -14.09
N GLN A 121 28.09 -31.17 -13.34
CA GLN A 121 29.00 -32.14 -12.73
C GLN A 121 29.38 -33.22 -13.75
N PRO A 122 30.61 -33.76 -13.72
CA PRO A 122 31.02 -34.85 -14.61
C PRO A 122 30.22 -36.14 -14.40
N GLU A 123 29.77 -36.42 -13.18
CA GLU A 123 29.07 -37.65 -12.81
C GLU A 123 27.64 -37.72 -13.34
N SER A 124 26.94 -36.58 -13.35
CA SER A 124 25.55 -36.41 -13.85
C SER A 124 25.48 -35.60 -15.14
N PHE A 125 26.58 -35.60 -15.90
CA PHE A 125 26.78 -34.71 -17.03
C PHE A 125 25.62 -34.72 -18.02
N PHE A 126 25.18 -35.91 -18.45
CA PHE A 126 24.16 -36.07 -19.48
C PHE A 126 22.75 -35.75 -18.96
N GLU A 127 22.47 -36.06 -17.70
CA GLU A 127 21.24 -35.70 -17.01
C GLU A 127 21.10 -34.19 -16.86
N ASP A 128 22.17 -33.54 -16.39
CA ASP A 128 22.24 -32.09 -16.18
C ASP A 128 22.18 -31.33 -17.51
N LEU A 129 22.85 -31.83 -18.55
CA LEU A 129 22.82 -31.25 -19.89
C LEU A 129 21.41 -31.33 -20.51
N THR A 130 20.74 -32.49 -20.37
CA THR A 130 19.35 -32.66 -20.83
C THR A 130 18.41 -31.71 -20.08
N LEU A 131 18.60 -31.56 -18.76
CA LEU A 131 17.81 -30.68 -17.92
C LEU A 131 18.03 -29.20 -18.26
N ALA A 132 19.29 -28.80 -18.48
CA ALA A 132 19.65 -27.44 -18.88
C ALA A 132 18.98 -27.07 -20.21
N PHE A 133 19.05 -27.96 -21.20
CA PHE A 133 18.39 -27.80 -22.48
C PHE A 133 16.87 -27.66 -22.33
N LYS A 134 16.23 -28.56 -21.57
CA LYS A 134 14.79 -28.50 -21.30
C LYS A 134 14.38 -27.14 -20.74
N ILE A 135 15.03 -26.69 -19.67
CA ILE A 135 14.65 -25.44 -18.99
C ILE A 135 14.87 -24.23 -19.90
N TYR A 136 15.92 -24.25 -20.73
CA TYR A 136 16.14 -23.21 -21.73
C TYR A 136 14.96 -23.12 -22.72
N VAL A 137 14.54 -24.26 -23.29
CA VAL A 137 13.42 -24.32 -24.25
C VAL A 137 12.11 -23.85 -23.61
N GLU A 138 11.80 -24.31 -22.39
CA GLU A 138 10.60 -23.89 -21.66
C GLU A 138 10.58 -22.37 -21.43
N LYS A 139 11.72 -21.78 -21.07
CA LYS A 139 11.85 -20.33 -20.86
C LYS A 139 11.79 -19.53 -22.16
N LYS A 140 12.50 -19.94 -23.21
CA LYS A 140 12.62 -19.20 -24.48
C LYS A 140 11.29 -19.18 -25.25
N PHE A 141 10.64 -20.34 -25.34
CA PHE A 141 9.42 -20.51 -26.13
C PHE A 141 8.14 -20.43 -25.29
N ASN A 142 8.26 -20.17 -23.98
CA ASN A 142 7.14 -20.11 -23.03
C ASN A 142 6.23 -21.36 -23.10
N VAL A 143 6.86 -22.53 -23.26
CA VAL A 143 6.20 -23.83 -23.32
C VAL A 143 6.42 -24.61 -22.03
N ARG A 144 5.54 -25.57 -21.74
CA ARG A 144 5.70 -26.47 -20.59
C ARG A 144 5.86 -27.90 -21.09
N ILE A 145 7.01 -28.51 -20.86
CA ILE A 145 7.31 -29.87 -21.28
C ILE A 145 6.98 -30.81 -20.12
N LEU A 146 5.87 -31.51 -20.25
CA LEU A 146 5.38 -32.48 -19.28
C LEU A 146 6.19 -33.78 -19.40
N GLY A 147 7.35 -33.78 -18.74
CA GLY A 147 8.20 -34.95 -18.57
C GLY A 147 9.69 -34.67 -18.79
N LYS A 148 10.55 -35.63 -18.46
CA LYS A 148 12.02 -35.50 -18.50
C LYS A 148 12.65 -36.20 -19.71
N THR A 149 11.84 -36.86 -20.53
CA THR A 149 12.36 -37.72 -21.59
C THR A 149 12.62 -36.93 -22.86
N SER A 150 13.66 -37.31 -23.58
CA SER A 150 14.05 -36.71 -24.86
C SER A 150 12.93 -36.78 -25.90
N LEU A 151 12.11 -37.84 -25.86
CA LEU A 151 10.95 -38.03 -26.75
C LEU A 151 9.83 -37.00 -26.49
N GLU A 152 9.53 -36.70 -25.23
CA GLU A 152 8.54 -35.66 -24.87
C GLU A 152 9.03 -34.28 -25.29
N ILE A 153 10.32 -34.00 -25.12
CA ILE A 153 10.93 -32.74 -25.57
C ILE A 153 10.80 -32.58 -27.09
N ILE A 154 11.09 -33.63 -27.87
CA ILE A 154 10.92 -33.62 -29.32
C ILE A 154 9.44 -33.47 -29.72
N GLY A 155 8.54 -34.16 -29.00
CA GLY A 155 7.10 -34.10 -29.23
C GLY A 155 6.55 -32.68 -29.10
N GLU A 156 6.97 -31.94 -28.07
CA GLU A 156 6.59 -30.55 -27.88
C GLU A 156 7.32 -29.61 -28.84
N ALA A 157 8.61 -29.88 -29.13
CA ALA A 157 9.36 -29.14 -30.15
C ALA A 157 8.75 -29.24 -31.56
N LYS A 158 7.92 -30.26 -31.85
CA LYS A 158 7.19 -30.33 -33.13
C LYS A 158 6.23 -29.17 -33.34
N LYS A 159 5.70 -28.60 -32.26
CA LYS A 159 4.70 -27.51 -32.28
C LYS A 159 5.35 -26.14 -32.51
N ILE A 160 6.66 -26.04 -32.35
CA ILE A 160 7.41 -24.77 -32.48
C ILE A 160 7.92 -24.65 -33.91
N GLU A 161 7.45 -23.64 -34.63
CA GLU A 161 7.77 -23.40 -36.05
C GLU A 161 9.25 -23.05 -36.25
N GLN A 162 9.84 -22.29 -35.31
CA GLN A 162 11.26 -21.91 -35.32
C GLN A 162 12.22 -23.11 -35.13
N LEU A 163 11.73 -24.26 -34.65
CA LEU A 163 12.54 -25.46 -34.43
C LEU A 163 12.49 -26.43 -35.62
N LYS A 164 11.83 -26.10 -36.73
CA LYS A 164 11.71 -27.01 -37.89
C LYS A 164 13.07 -27.32 -38.52
N GLU A 165 13.95 -26.33 -38.69
CA GLU A 165 15.23 -26.48 -39.39
C GLU A 165 16.29 -27.24 -38.57
N SER A 166 16.30 -27.02 -37.25
CA SER A 166 17.23 -27.67 -36.32
C SER A 166 16.72 -29.00 -35.76
N ARG A 167 15.51 -29.44 -36.14
CA ARG A 167 14.83 -30.63 -35.60
C ARG A 167 15.63 -31.92 -35.76
N GLU A 168 16.18 -32.17 -36.95
CA GLU A 168 16.91 -33.41 -37.21
C GLU A 168 18.23 -33.46 -36.44
N LYS A 169 18.93 -32.32 -36.36
CA LYS A 169 20.16 -32.21 -35.57
C LYS A 169 19.87 -32.39 -34.09
N LEU A 170 18.80 -31.75 -33.59
CA LEU A 170 18.36 -31.89 -32.21
C LEU A 170 17.99 -33.33 -31.87
N LYS A 171 17.29 -34.03 -32.76
CA LYS A 171 16.95 -35.44 -32.58
C LYS A 171 18.21 -36.30 -32.45
N LYS A 172 19.17 -36.16 -33.37
CA LYS A 172 20.44 -36.90 -33.31
C LYS A 172 21.21 -36.62 -32.02
N TRP A 173 21.23 -35.36 -31.58
CA TRP A 173 21.87 -34.94 -30.34
C TRP A 173 21.20 -35.59 -29.12
N LEU A 174 19.86 -35.55 -29.05
CA LEU A 174 19.09 -36.16 -27.98
C LEU A 174 19.22 -37.70 -27.95
N ASP A 175 19.22 -38.34 -29.12
CA ASP A 175 19.43 -39.78 -29.25
C ASP A 175 20.81 -40.19 -28.70
N PHE A 176 21.85 -39.39 -28.94
CA PHE A 176 23.18 -39.61 -28.36
C PHE A 176 23.18 -39.50 -26.84
N LEU A 177 22.51 -38.50 -26.27
CA LEU A 177 22.41 -38.36 -24.81
C LEU A 177 21.68 -39.56 -24.19
N ASP A 178 20.63 -40.06 -24.85
CA ASP A 178 19.89 -41.24 -24.38
C ASP A 178 20.75 -42.51 -24.44
N LEU A 179 21.60 -42.68 -25.46
CA LEU A 179 22.59 -43.76 -25.51
C LEU A 179 23.56 -43.67 -24.32
N CYS A 180 24.04 -42.48 -23.96
CA CYS A 180 24.90 -42.31 -22.79
C CYS A 180 24.18 -42.62 -21.48
N LYS A 181 22.94 -42.13 -21.30
CA LYS A 181 22.15 -42.30 -20.07
C LYS A 181 21.68 -43.74 -19.85
N TYR A 182 21.20 -44.41 -20.90
CA TYR A 182 20.49 -45.68 -20.79
C TYR A 182 21.28 -46.88 -21.31
N ALA A 183 22.13 -46.70 -22.34
CA ALA A 183 22.91 -47.78 -22.91
C ALA A 183 24.30 -47.95 -22.26
N ARG A 184 24.59 -47.19 -21.17
CA ARG A 184 25.89 -47.17 -20.47
C ARG A 184 27.08 -46.90 -21.40
N TYR A 185 26.84 -46.20 -22.50
CA TYR A 185 27.90 -45.79 -23.40
C TYR A 185 28.84 -44.80 -22.68
N LYS A 186 30.14 -45.10 -22.65
CA LYS A 186 31.15 -44.23 -22.04
C LYS A 186 31.68 -43.26 -23.10
N ALA A 187 31.19 -42.04 -23.06
CA ALA A 187 31.69 -40.99 -23.95
C ALA A 187 33.08 -40.50 -23.52
N SER A 188 33.92 -40.11 -24.48
CA SER A 188 35.18 -39.41 -24.21
C SER A 188 34.93 -37.98 -23.74
N LYS A 189 35.94 -37.35 -23.13
CA LYS A 189 35.87 -35.93 -22.75
C LYS A 189 35.66 -35.02 -23.98
N GLU A 190 36.28 -35.36 -25.09
CA GLU A 190 36.11 -34.62 -26.36
C GLU A 190 34.65 -34.71 -26.85
N GLN A 191 34.03 -35.89 -26.76
CA GLN A 191 32.62 -36.05 -27.09
C GLN A 191 31.69 -35.28 -26.14
N MET A 192 32.05 -35.13 -24.87
CA MET A 192 31.28 -34.32 -23.91
C MET A 192 31.36 -32.83 -24.25
N GLU A 193 32.56 -32.33 -24.58
CA GLU A 193 32.79 -30.95 -24.99
C GLU A 193 32.06 -30.62 -26.31
N GLU A 194 32.12 -31.53 -27.29
CA GLU A 194 31.38 -31.42 -28.56
C GLU A 194 29.87 -31.22 -28.32
N ARG A 195 29.28 -31.95 -27.37
CA ARG A 195 27.84 -31.84 -27.07
C ARG A 195 27.47 -30.55 -26.35
N ILE A 196 28.39 -29.95 -25.59
CA ILE A 196 28.20 -28.60 -25.05
C ILE A 196 28.26 -27.57 -26.17
N GLU A 197 29.18 -27.73 -27.12
CA GLU A 197 29.31 -26.84 -28.28
C GLU A 197 28.08 -26.88 -29.18
N ASP A 198 27.56 -28.08 -29.48
CA ASP A 198 26.31 -28.26 -30.22
C ASP A 198 25.16 -27.51 -29.54
N LEU A 199 25.04 -27.66 -28.23
CA LEU A 199 23.99 -27.01 -27.45
C LEU A 199 24.13 -25.48 -27.49
N LYS A 200 25.36 -24.95 -27.36
CA LYS A 200 25.65 -23.52 -27.53
C LYS A 200 25.31 -23.05 -28.95
N ALA A 201 25.58 -23.86 -29.97
CA ALA A 201 25.25 -23.54 -31.35
C ALA A 201 23.74 -23.43 -31.56
N PHE A 202 22.96 -24.38 -31.03
CA PHE A 202 21.49 -24.31 -31.08
C PHE A 202 20.95 -23.07 -30.37
N VAL A 203 21.43 -22.78 -29.16
CA VAL A 203 21.04 -21.58 -28.41
C VAL A 203 21.35 -20.31 -29.21
N ASN A 204 22.54 -20.19 -29.77
CA ASN A 204 22.93 -19.03 -30.57
C ASN A 204 22.11 -18.89 -31.87
N GLU A 205 21.77 -20.00 -32.53
CA GLU A 205 20.90 -20.02 -33.71
C GLU A 205 19.51 -19.47 -33.38
N TRP A 206 18.92 -19.91 -32.27
CA TRP A 206 17.58 -19.50 -31.85
C TRP A 206 17.52 -18.12 -31.21
N GLU A 207 18.62 -17.60 -30.68
CA GLU A 207 18.72 -16.18 -30.30
C GLU A 207 18.83 -15.27 -31.52
N ARG A 208 19.47 -15.70 -32.62
CA ARG A 208 19.59 -14.91 -33.86
C ARG A 208 18.33 -14.89 -34.71
N GLY A 209 17.49 -15.93 -34.61
CA GLY A 209 16.21 -16.03 -35.29
C GLY A 209 15.01 -15.40 -34.55
N ALA A 210 15.25 -14.71 -33.43
CA ALA A 210 14.23 -14.08 -32.58
C ALA A 210 14.20 -12.55 -32.71
#